data_AF-A0A1G0TI79-F1
#
_entry.id   AF-A0A1G0TI79-F1
#
_cell.length_a   1.000
_cell.length_b   1.000
_cell.length_c   1.000
_cell.angle_alpha   90.00
_cell.angle_beta   90.00
_cell.angle_gamma   90.00
#
_symmetry.space_group_name_H-M   'P 1'
#
loop_
_entity.id
_entity.type
_entity.pdbx_description
1 polymer ?
#
loop_
_entity_poly.entity_id
_entity_poly.type
_entity_poly.pdbx_seq_one_letter_code
_entity_poly.pdbx_strand_id
1 'polypeptide(L)'
;MNPIKIYTGITNGLPQDLKSLELAFQHFEGVGVDITIERHKTKRSNQQNKYLWSVVWNKIVDFIFDLTGKRFVPQDIHDNYVKLGYFGYKESPVDVNIKIPKGSSEATTIEFMEAVSRIQMEWAEKGLVIPDPNQKDFINDKIEVQRAE
;
A
#
# COMPACT_ATOMS: atom_id res chain seq x y z
N MET A 1 -27.67 6.98 13.23
CA MET A 1 -27.22 6.36 11.98
C MET A 1 -25.72 6.65 11.82
N ASN A 2 -24.95 5.68 11.31
CA ASN A 2 -23.52 5.86 11.09
C ASN A 2 -23.28 6.57 9.74
N PRO A 3 -22.24 7.43 9.62
CA PRO A 3 -21.94 8.10 8.36
C PRO A 3 -21.51 7.10 7.28
N ILE A 4 -22.17 7.14 6.12
CA ILE A 4 -21.81 6.34 4.93
C ILE A 4 -20.84 7.16 4.08
N LYS A 5 -19.70 6.56 3.71
CA LYS A 5 -18.75 7.15 2.75
C LYS A 5 -18.76 6.37 1.45
N ILE A 6 -19.09 7.04 0.35
CA ILE A 6 -19.08 6.46 -1.00
C ILE A 6 -17.96 7.12 -1.80
N TYR A 7 -17.17 6.30 -2.47
CA TYR A 7 -16.24 6.75 -3.50
C TYR A 7 -16.85 6.45 -4.86
N THR A 8 -16.94 7.47 -5.71
CA THR A 8 -17.38 7.30 -7.09
C THR A 8 -16.67 8.31 -7.97
N GLY A 9 -16.27 7.90 -9.18
CA GLY A 9 -15.78 8.83 -10.19
C GLY A 9 -16.92 9.68 -10.73
N ILE A 10 -16.63 10.91 -11.16
CA ILE A 10 -17.60 11.76 -11.87
C ILE A 10 -17.25 11.77 -13.36
N THR A 11 -18.21 11.42 -14.22
CA THR A 11 -18.08 11.48 -15.68
C THR A 11 -19.31 12.16 -16.26
N ASN A 12 -19.12 13.18 -17.12
CA ASN A 12 -20.20 13.99 -17.68
C ASN A 12 -21.14 14.60 -16.61
N GLY A 13 -20.60 14.93 -15.43
CA GLY A 13 -21.39 15.48 -14.32
C GLY A 13 -22.19 14.46 -13.51
N LEU A 14 -22.07 13.15 -13.83
CA LEU A 14 -22.78 12.08 -13.14
C LEU A 14 -21.81 11.17 -12.37
N PRO A 15 -22.20 10.66 -11.18
CA PRO A 15 -21.45 9.62 -10.51
C PRO A 15 -21.49 8.32 -11.33
N GLN A 16 -20.35 7.65 -11.45
CA GLN A 16 -20.24 6.37 -12.15
C GLN A 16 -20.98 5.24 -11.42
N ASP A 17 -21.16 5.37 -10.10
CA ASP A 17 -21.85 4.38 -9.26
C ASP A 17 -23.09 5.00 -8.62
N LEU A 18 -24.13 5.14 -9.43
CA LEU A 18 -25.45 5.62 -9.02
C LEU A 18 -26.12 4.69 -8.00
N LYS A 19 -25.91 3.37 -8.11
CA LYS A 19 -26.55 2.37 -7.24
C LYS A 19 -26.11 2.52 -5.79
N SER A 20 -24.80 2.66 -5.56
CA SER A 20 -24.27 2.89 -4.22
C SER A 20 -24.81 4.19 -3.61
N LEU A 21 -24.98 5.23 -4.43
CA LEU A 21 -25.53 6.51 -3.99
C LEU A 21 -27.03 6.41 -3.63
N GLU A 22 -27.82 5.74 -4.46
CA GLU A 22 -29.24 5.48 -4.20
C GLU A 22 -29.45 4.69 -2.92
N LEU A 23 -28.64 3.66 -2.68
CA LEU A 23 -28.70 2.84 -1.47
C LEU A 23 -28.40 3.68 -0.21
N ALA A 24 -27.44 4.60 -0.30
CA ALA A 24 -27.16 5.50 0.81
C ALA A 24 -28.31 6.46 1.08
N PHE A 25 -28.96 7.00 0.04
CA PHE A 25 -30.13 7.86 0.24
C PHE A 25 -31.31 7.13 0.87
N GLN A 26 -31.57 5.87 0.46
CA GLN A 26 -32.58 5.03 1.11
C GLN A 26 -32.29 4.82 2.60
N HIS A 27 -31.02 4.70 2.99
CA HIS A 27 -30.64 4.52 4.39
C HIS A 27 -30.98 5.73 5.28
N PHE A 28 -31.08 6.94 4.72
CA PHE A 28 -31.36 8.18 5.43
C PHE A 28 -32.75 8.77 5.10
N GLU A 29 -33.65 7.96 4.55
CA GLU A 29 -34.99 8.40 4.19
C GLU A 29 -35.74 8.99 5.40
N GLY A 30 -36.36 10.15 5.21
CA GLY A 30 -37.09 10.87 6.26
C GLY A 30 -36.23 11.70 7.22
N VAL A 31 -34.91 11.80 6.99
CA VAL A 31 -33.99 12.57 7.83
C VAL A 31 -33.24 13.62 6.99
N GLY A 32 -33.00 14.81 7.54
CA GLY A 32 -32.15 15.82 6.90
C GLY A 32 -30.69 15.37 6.90
N VAL A 33 -30.03 15.44 5.74
CA VAL A 33 -28.63 15.03 5.56
C VAL A 33 -27.79 16.15 4.95
N ASP A 34 -26.55 16.28 5.42
CA ASP A 34 -25.54 17.12 4.78
C ASP A 34 -24.74 16.29 3.76
N ILE A 35 -24.66 16.77 2.52
CA ILE A 35 -23.90 16.12 1.44
C ILE A 35 -22.62 16.91 1.17
N THR A 36 -21.47 16.26 1.35
CA THR A 36 -20.15 16.85 1.05
C THR A 36 -19.54 16.15 -0.16
N ILE A 37 -19.25 16.91 -1.23
CA ILE A 37 -18.53 16.43 -2.41
C ILE A 37 -17.10 16.97 -2.35
N GLU A 38 -16.14 16.08 -2.13
CA GLU A 38 -14.72 16.42 -2.09
C GLU A 38 -13.93 15.65 -3.17
N ARG A 39 -12.80 16.22 -3.64
CA ARG A 39 -11.90 15.46 -4.49
C ARG A 39 -11.37 14.26 -3.71
N HIS A 40 -11.61 13.06 -4.21
CA HIS A 40 -10.99 11.87 -3.65
C HIS A 40 -9.48 11.96 -3.82
N LYS A 41 -8.77 12.13 -2.70
CA LYS A 41 -7.32 11.96 -2.63
C LYS A 41 -7.07 10.58 -2.08
N THR A 42 -6.47 9.69 -2.87
CA THR A 42 -5.94 8.45 -2.32
C THR A 42 -4.96 8.80 -1.22
N LYS A 43 -5.17 8.29 0.00
CA LYS A 43 -4.18 8.45 1.07
C LYS A 43 -2.84 7.91 0.55
N ARG A 44 -1.81 8.76 0.58
CA ARG A 44 -0.42 8.45 0.18
C ARG A 44 0.07 7.13 0.79
N SER A 45 -0.35 6.80 2.02
CA SER A 45 -0.03 5.55 2.70
C SER A 45 -0.46 4.30 1.91
N ASN A 46 -1.59 4.36 1.20
CA ASN A 46 -2.09 3.21 0.45
C ASN A 46 -1.24 2.94 -0.81
N GLN A 47 -0.75 4.00 -1.47
CA GLN A 47 0.16 3.85 -2.60
C GLN A 47 1.54 3.37 -2.13
N GLN A 48 2.05 3.93 -1.04
CA GLN A 48 3.32 3.52 -0.43
C GLN A 48 3.30 2.05 0.01
N ASN A 49 2.24 1.61 0.71
CA ASN A 49 2.09 0.21 1.08
C ASN A 49 1.91 -0.68 -0.17
N LYS A 50 1.11 -0.27 -1.15
CA LYS A 50 0.95 -1.05 -2.39
C LYS A 50 2.28 -1.25 -3.10
N TYR A 51 3.10 -0.20 -3.22
CA TYR A 51 4.43 -0.26 -3.81
C TYR A 51 5.34 -1.23 -3.04
N LEU A 52 5.38 -1.12 -1.71
CA LEU A 52 6.19 -2.00 -0.86
C LEU A 52 5.83 -3.48 -1.08
N TRP A 53 4.53 -3.81 -1.06
CA TRP A 53 4.06 -5.19 -1.21
C TRP A 53 4.13 -5.71 -2.65
N SER A 54 3.73 -4.90 -3.63
CA SER A 54 3.56 -5.35 -5.01
C SER A 54 4.87 -5.33 -5.79
N VAL A 55 5.82 -4.50 -5.39
CA VAL A 55 7.07 -4.27 -6.13
C VAL A 55 8.27 -4.69 -5.30
N VAL A 56 8.48 -4.05 -4.14
CA VAL A 56 9.73 -4.18 -3.38
C VAL A 56 9.93 -5.63 -2.91
N TRP A 57 8.97 -6.18 -2.17
CA TRP A 57 9.11 -7.54 -1.62
C TRP A 57 9.10 -8.63 -2.67
N ASN A 58 8.28 -8.50 -3.72
CA ASN A 58 8.26 -9.47 -4.81
C ASN A 58 9.61 -9.51 -5.54
N LYS A 59 10.18 -8.35 -5.88
CA LYS A 59 11.50 -8.29 -6.52
C LYS A 59 12.61 -8.92 -5.67
N ILE A 60 12.56 -8.69 -4.36
CA ILE A 60 13.53 -9.29 -3.44
C ILE A 60 13.37 -10.81 -3.39
N VAL A 61 12.15 -11.32 -3.29
CA VAL A 61 11.88 -12.77 -3.29
C VAL A 61 12.34 -13.41 -4.60
N ASP A 62 11.99 -12.82 -5.74
CA ASP A 62 12.38 -13.33 -7.06
C ASP A 62 13.91 -13.36 -7.21
N PHE A 63 14.59 -12.29 -6.80
CA PHE A 63 16.04 -12.20 -6.84
C PHE A 63 16.73 -13.23 -5.93
N ILE A 64 16.23 -13.44 -4.70
CA ILE A 64 16.75 -14.47 -3.80
C ILE A 64 16.55 -15.87 -4.40
N PHE A 65 15.40 -16.11 -5.04
CA PHE A 65 15.13 -17.37 -5.71
C PHE A 65 16.10 -17.61 -6.87
N ASP A 66 16.34 -16.61 -7.71
CA ASP A 66 17.27 -16.70 -8.84
C ASP A 66 18.72 -16.96 -8.38
N LEU A 67 19.14 -16.36 -7.27
CA LEU A 67 20.50 -16.55 -6.73
C LEU A 67 20.70 -17.86 -5.96
N THR A 68 19.69 -18.33 -5.24
CA THR A 68 19.86 -19.40 -4.23
C THR A 68 19.00 -20.64 -4.46
N GLY A 69 18.02 -20.56 -5.36
CA GLY A 69 16.99 -21.59 -5.58
C GLY A 69 15.97 -21.70 -4.45
N LYS A 70 16.07 -20.90 -3.37
CA LYS A 70 15.15 -20.95 -2.22
C LYS A 70 13.96 -20.04 -2.45
N ARG A 71 12.76 -20.56 -2.19
CA ARG A 71 11.52 -19.79 -2.24
C ARG A 71 11.20 -19.22 -0.85
N PHE A 72 11.04 -17.91 -0.80
CA PHE A 72 10.46 -17.18 0.33
C PHE A 72 9.11 -16.61 -0.10
N VAL A 73 8.27 -16.22 0.85
CA VAL A 73 7.09 -15.39 0.55
C VAL A 73 7.38 -13.93 0.91
N PRO A 74 6.74 -12.95 0.25
CA PRO A 74 6.90 -11.53 0.56
C PRO A 74 6.73 -11.18 2.04
N GLN A 75 5.84 -11.92 2.73
CA GLN A 75 5.61 -11.76 4.16
C GLN A 75 6.86 -12.06 5.00
N ASP A 76 7.65 -13.09 4.66
CA ASP A 76 8.85 -13.45 5.40
C ASP A 76 9.89 -12.32 5.35
N ILE A 77 10.04 -11.73 4.16
CA ILE A 77 10.94 -10.59 3.94
C ILE A 77 10.45 -9.39 4.74
N HIS A 78 9.16 -9.05 4.65
CA HIS A 78 8.55 -7.96 5.40
C HIS A 78 8.76 -8.12 6.92
N ASP A 79 8.44 -9.29 7.46
CA ASP A 79 8.55 -9.58 8.90
C ASP A 79 10.00 -9.47 9.38
N ASN A 80 10.97 -9.89 8.55
CA ASN A 80 12.38 -9.72 8.87
C ASN A 80 12.75 -8.23 8.98
N TYR A 81 12.34 -7.41 8.01
CA TYR A 81 12.60 -5.96 8.05
C TYR A 81 11.88 -5.24 9.21
N VAL A 82 10.68 -5.69 9.57
CA VAL A 82 9.98 -5.23 10.77
C VAL A 82 10.77 -5.58 12.02
N LYS A 83 11.23 -6.83 12.18
CA LYS A 83 12.03 -7.26 13.33
C LYS A 83 13.34 -6.51 13.47
N LEU A 84 13.98 -6.16 12.35
CA LEU A 84 15.18 -5.33 12.30
C LEU A 84 14.91 -3.84 12.61
N GLY A 85 13.63 -3.46 12.78
CA GLY A 85 13.24 -2.10 13.16
C GLY A 85 13.36 -1.08 12.05
N TYR A 86 13.26 -1.50 10.79
CA TYR A 86 13.39 -0.58 9.66
C TYR A 86 12.36 0.55 9.69
N PHE A 87 11.16 0.25 10.17
CA PHE A 87 10.04 1.18 10.25
C PHE A 87 10.01 1.98 11.57
N GLY A 88 11.10 1.95 12.33
CA GLY A 88 11.24 2.63 13.62
C GLY A 88 10.76 1.77 14.79
N TYR A 89 10.73 2.39 15.97
CA TYR A 89 10.36 1.74 17.23
C TYR A 89 9.32 2.57 17.98
N LYS A 90 8.45 1.88 18.69
CA LYS A 90 7.52 2.45 19.67
C LYS A 90 7.90 2.00 21.07
N GLU A 91 7.55 2.80 22.07
CA GLU A 91 7.75 2.45 23.47
C GLU A 91 6.82 1.30 23.87
N SER A 92 7.33 0.40 24.71
CA SER A 92 6.50 -0.64 25.30
C SER A 92 5.54 -0.03 26.32
N PRO A 93 4.27 -0.45 26.34
CA PRO A 93 3.30 0.01 27.34
C PRO A 93 3.61 -0.52 28.75
N VAL A 94 4.52 -1.50 28.88
CA VAL A 94 4.87 -2.14 30.15
C VAL A 94 6.18 -1.58 30.73
N ASP A 95 7.12 -1.18 29.88
CA ASP A 95 8.41 -0.62 30.28
C ASP A 95 8.96 0.31 29.20
N VAL A 96 9.08 1.60 29.53
CA VAL A 96 9.57 2.64 28.60
C VAL A 96 10.98 2.40 28.07
N ASN A 97 11.78 1.55 28.73
CA ASN A 97 13.12 1.18 28.26
C ASN A 97 13.11 0.11 27.17
N ILE A 98 11.97 -0.58 26.97
CA ILE A 98 11.80 -1.60 25.95
C ILE A 98 11.29 -0.94 24.66
N LYS A 99 12.07 -1.08 23.59
CA LYS A 99 11.71 -0.63 22.25
C LYS A 99 11.07 -1.77 21.47
N ILE A 100 9.84 -1.56 20.99
CA ILE A 100 9.11 -2.51 20.15
C ILE A 100 9.19 -2.05 18.70
N PRO A 101 9.64 -2.89 17.75
CA PRO A 101 9.66 -2.52 16.35
C PRO A 101 8.24 -2.19 15.83
N LYS A 102 8.13 -1.11 15.06
CA LYS A 102 6.88 -0.72 14.40
C LYS A 102 6.64 -1.55 13.14
N GLY A 103 5.37 -1.84 12.85
CA GLY A 103 4.98 -2.30 11.53
C GLY A 103 5.02 -1.16 10.49
N SER A 104 5.11 -1.51 9.20
CA SER A 104 5.09 -0.50 8.12
C SER A 104 3.79 0.32 8.08
N SER A 105 2.69 -0.19 8.62
CA SER A 105 1.41 0.52 8.78
C SER A 105 1.39 1.50 9.96
N GLU A 106 2.31 1.37 10.91
CA GLU A 106 2.46 2.25 12.08
C GLU A 106 3.55 3.32 11.88
N ALA A 107 4.33 3.20 10.81
CA ALA A 107 5.39 4.12 10.47
C ALA A 107 4.83 5.50 10.08
N THR A 108 5.52 6.55 10.49
CA THR A 108 5.31 7.88 9.89
C THR A 108 5.74 7.88 8.43
N THR A 109 5.28 8.87 7.67
CA THR A 109 5.64 8.99 6.25
C THR A 109 7.15 9.11 6.04
N ILE A 110 7.86 9.77 6.96
CA ILE A 110 9.32 9.94 6.90
C ILE A 110 10.02 8.60 7.21
N GLU A 111 9.67 7.95 8.33
CA GLU A 111 10.21 6.63 8.71
C GLU A 111 10.02 5.61 7.58
N PHE A 112 8.85 5.61 6.94
CA PHE A 112 8.56 4.72 5.82
C PHE A 112 9.46 5.00 4.60
N MET A 113 9.60 6.27 4.21
CA MET A 113 10.45 6.65 3.08
C MET A 113 11.92 6.30 3.32
N GLU A 114 12.43 6.57 4.53
CA GLU A 114 13.79 6.22 4.92
C GLU A 114 13.99 4.70 4.93
N ALA A 115 13.02 3.94 5.45
CA ALA A 115 13.06 2.48 5.42
C ALA A 115 13.19 1.95 3.98
N VAL A 116 12.32 2.43 3.08
CA VAL A 116 12.33 2.03 1.66
C VAL A 116 13.64 2.40 0.98
N SER A 117 14.15 3.62 1.20
CA SER A 117 15.42 4.07 0.63
C SER A 117 16.59 3.18 1.10
N ARG A 118 16.65 2.86 2.40
CA ARG A 118 17.67 1.93 2.93
C ARG A 118 17.57 0.53 2.33
N ILE A 119 16.35 0.00 2.17
CA ILE A 119 16.12 -1.30 1.53
C ILE A 119 16.60 -1.25 0.07
N GLN A 120 16.24 -0.20 -0.69
CA GLN A 120 16.69 -0.05 -2.08
C GLN A 120 18.22 0.00 -2.18
N MET A 121 18.90 0.74 -1.29
CA MET A 121 20.36 0.80 -1.25
C MET A 121 20.98 -0.57 -0.91
N GLU A 122 20.48 -1.24 0.12
CA GLU A 122 20.97 -2.57 0.56
C GLU A 122 20.90 -3.60 -0.57
N TRP A 123 19.80 -3.60 -1.34
CA TRP A 123 19.63 -4.54 -2.44
C TRP A 123 20.36 -4.11 -3.71
N ALA A 124 20.54 -2.82 -3.95
CA ALA A 124 21.37 -2.32 -5.04
C ALA A 124 22.84 -2.76 -4.87
N GLU A 125 23.38 -2.74 -3.65
CA GLU A 125 24.72 -3.27 -3.34
C GLU A 125 24.85 -4.77 -3.63
N LYS A 126 23.75 -5.51 -3.55
CA LYS A 126 23.68 -6.94 -3.88
C LYS A 126 23.43 -7.20 -5.37
N GLY A 127 23.24 -6.17 -6.18
CA GLY A 127 22.99 -6.26 -7.62
C GLY A 127 21.50 -6.22 -8.02
N LEU A 128 20.57 -6.00 -7.09
CA LEU A 128 19.15 -5.85 -7.38
C LEU A 128 18.74 -4.38 -7.39
N VAL A 129 18.34 -3.88 -8.56
CA VAL A 129 17.76 -2.53 -8.70
C VAL A 129 16.25 -2.59 -8.46
N ILE A 130 15.81 -2.00 -7.35
CA ILE A 130 14.40 -1.84 -7.03
C ILE A 130 13.92 -0.45 -7.52
N PRO A 131 12.97 -0.42 -8.46
CA PRO A 131 12.57 0.78 -9.18
C PRO A 131 11.73 1.72 -8.31
N ASP A 132 11.82 3.02 -8.53
CA ASP A 132 11.08 3.99 -7.72
C ASP A 132 9.56 3.95 -7.99
N PRO A 133 8.72 4.27 -6.98
CA PRO A 133 7.27 4.27 -7.13
C PRO A 133 6.74 5.25 -8.19
N ASN A 134 7.55 6.23 -8.59
CA ASN A 134 7.21 7.24 -9.59
C ASN A 134 7.77 6.94 -10.99
N GLN A 135 8.56 5.86 -11.17
CA GLN A 135 8.93 5.41 -12.51
C GLN A 135 7.69 4.82 -13.21
N LYS A 136 7.39 5.31 -14.41
CA LYS A 136 6.10 5.15 -15.11
C LYS A 136 5.78 3.72 -15.58
N ASP A 137 6.64 2.74 -15.30
CA ASP A 137 6.60 1.43 -15.97
C ASP A 137 5.83 0.33 -15.21
N PHE A 138 5.15 0.64 -14.09
CA PHE A 138 4.47 -0.39 -13.26
C PHE A 138 2.99 -0.63 -13.59
N ILE A 139 2.52 -0.23 -14.77
CA ILE A 139 1.17 -0.55 -15.25
C ILE A 139 1.27 -0.96 -16.72
N ASN A 140 1.66 -2.21 -17.02
CA ASN A 140 1.18 -2.89 -18.24
C ASN A 140 1.50 -4.39 -18.38
N ASP A 141 2.28 -5.03 -17.51
CA ASP A 141 2.80 -6.37 -17.87
C ASP A 141 1.88 -7.59 -17.65
N LYS A 142 0.58 -7.42 -17.39
CA LYS A 142 -0.35 -8.57 -17.26
C LYS A 142 -1.78 -8.29 -17.75
N ILE A 143 -1.95 -7.91 -19.02
CA ILE A 143 -3.17 -8.29 -19.80
C ILE A 143 -2.78 -8.50 -21.28
N GLU A 144 -1.92 -9.48 -21.57
CA GLU A 144 -2.01 -10.19 -22.85
C GLU A 144 -2.73 -11.51 -22.59
N VAL A 145 -4.06 -11.44 -22.54
CA VAL A 145 -4.88 -12.63 -22.72
C VAL A 145 -4.66 -13.04 -24.17
N GLN A 146 -3.97 -14.17 -24.34
CA GLN A 146 -3.83 -14.88 -25.60
C GLN A 146 -5.20 -14.97 -26.27
N ARG A 147 -5.40 -14.20 -27.35
CA ARG A 147 -6.36 -14.58 -28.38
C ARG A 147 -5.65 -15.62 -29.24
N ALA A 148 -5.79 -16.88 -28.84
CA ALA A 148 -5.54 -18.00 -29.70
C ALA A 148 -6.88 -18.39 -30.36
N GLU A 149 -6.87 -18.28 -31.69
CA GLU A 149 -7.76 -18.89 -32.70
C GLU A 149 -9.23 -18.44 -32.76
#